data_AF-A0A517XQ42-F1
#
_entry.id   AF-A0A517XQ42-F1
#
_cell.length_a   1.000
_cell.length_b   1.000
_cell.length_c   1.000
_cell.angle_alpha   90.00
_cell.angle_beta   90.00
_cell.angle_gamma   90.00
#
_symmetry.space_group_name_H-M   'P 1'
#
loop_
_entity.id
_entity.type
_entity.pdbx_description
1 polymer ?
#
loop_
_entity_poly.entity_id
_entity_poly.type
_entity_poly.pdbx_seq_one_letter_code
_entity_poly.pdbx_strand_id
1 'polypeptide(L)'
;MTRFALAAVAFLIGTTVAADDVSLAALAGSYKAVSASHHGKAVPADVLAGFAAKIEKDDLTFSVKGKDYPAKLKLDAKSTPAHLDLAPQDGPDKGRTFPGIVRLEKGEVVLAFTETADRPADFAGGKDVMVVRLKRDGGK
;
A
#
# COMPACT_ATOMS: atom_id res chain seq x y z
N MET A 1 40.71 34.93 -15.71
CA MET A 1 40.89 33.99 -14.59
C MET A 1 39.52 33.46 -14.20
N THR A 2 39.47 32.14 -14.14
CA THR A 2 38.36 31.18 -13.98
C THR A 2 37.51 31.35 -12.72
N ARG A 3 36.17 31.23 -12.87
CA ARG A 3 35.18 30.65 -11.91
C ARG A 3 33.99 30.12 -12.75
N PHE A 4 33.84 28.81 -13.03
CA PHE A 4 33.11 27.76 -12.27
C PHE A 4 31.76 28.27 -11.70
N ALA A 5 30.56 27.69 -11.81
CA ALA A 5 30.01 26.35 -12.13
C ALA A 5 28.48 26.51 -12.40
N LEU A 6 27.84 25.82 -13.37
CA LEU A 6 27.07 24.55 -13.21
C LEU A 6 25.96 24.56 -12.12
N ALA A 7 24.68 24.53 -12.54
CA ALA A 7 23.55 23.79 -11.92
C ALA A 7 22.26 24.08 -12.72
N ALA A 8 21.89 23.21 -13.66
CA ALA A 8 20.96 22.09 -13.48
C ALA A 8 19.48 22.50 -13.60
N VAL A 9 18.95 22.24 -14.79
CA VAL A 9 17.52 22.21 -15.12
C VAL A 9 16.81 21.22 -14.20
N ALA A 10 15.77 21.66 -13.48
CA ALA A 10 14.81 20.76 -12.84
C ALA A 10 13.43 21.07 -13.42
N PHE A 11 13.14 20.37 -14.51
CA PHE A 11 11.84 20.25 -15.13
C PHE A 11 10.91 19.55 -14.11
N LEU A 12 10.18 20.32 -13.30
CA LEU A 12 9.03 19.79 -12.56
C LEU A 12 7.91 19.57 -13.57
N ILE A 13 8.04 18.50 -14.36
CA ILE A 13 6.86 17.79 -14.81
C ILE A 13 6.24 17.32 -13.50
N GLY A 14 5.21 18.03 -13.05
CA GLY A 14 4.17 17.37 -12.30
C GLY A 14 3.66 16.28 -13.23
N THR A 15 4.28 15.10 -13.17
CA THR A 15 3.60 13.89 -13.58
C THR A 15 2.37 13.89 -12.73
N THR A 16 1.25 14.27 -13.34
CA THR A 16 -0.05 13.77 -12.98
C THR A 16 0.14 12.26 -12.91
N VAL A 17 0.49 11.76 -11.73
CA VAL A 17 0.28 10.37 -11.41
C VAL A 17 -1.21 10.30 -11.58
N ALA A 18 -1.64 9.76 -12.73
CA ALA A 18 -3.04 9.49 -12.96
C ALA A 18 -3.50 8.82 -11.67
N ALA A 19 -4.50 9.41 -11.03
CA ALA A 19 -5.29 8.64 -10.10
C ALA A 19 -5.93 7.57 -10.99
N ASP A 20 -5.16 6.52 -11.33
CA ASP A 20 -5.66 5.29 -11.92
C ASP A 20 -6.89 4.96 -11.08
N ASP A 21 -8.05 4.79 -11.72
CA ASP A 21 -9.36 4.63 -11.08
C ASP A 21 -9.35 3.53 -10.00
N VAL A 22 -8.84 3.87 -8.80
CA VAL A 22 -8.76 2.95 -7.69
C VAL A 22 -10.19 2.82 -7.19
N SER A 23 -10.76 1.66 -7.44
CA SER A 23 -12.07 1.27 -6.95
C SER A 23 -11.94 -0.09 -6.27
N LEU A 24 -12.89 -0.43 -5.39
CA LEU A 24 -12.94 -1.75 -4.77
C LEU A 24 -12.97 -2.87 -5.82
N ALA A 25 -13.60 -2.62 -6.97
CA ALA A 25 -13.63 -3.56 -8.08
C ALA A 25 -12.26 -3.70 -8.77
N ALA A 26 -11.52 -2.60 -8.95
CA ALA A 26 -10.17 -2.64 -9.52
C ALA A 26 -9.16 -3.30 -8.56
N LEU A 27 -9.35 -3.12 -7.24
CA LEU A 27 -8.56 -3.75 -6.19
C LEU A 27 -8.97 -5.20 -5.92
N ALA A 28 -10.13 -5.67 -6.39
CA ALA A 28 -10.57 -7.03 -6.15
C ALA A 28 -9.66 -8.03 -6.88
N GLY A 29 -9.20 -9.06 -6.18
CA GLY A 29 -8.33 -10.09 -6.71
C GLY A 29 -7.43 -10.73 -5.67
N SER A 30 -6.61 -11.65 -6.14
CA SER A 30 -5.55 -12.27 -5.34
C SER A 30 -4.23 -11.58 -5.64
N TYR A 31 -3.42 -11.37 -4.62
CA TYR A 31 -2.16 -10.67 -4.68
C TYR A 31 -1.09 -11.39 -3.86
N LYS A 32 0.15 -11.24 -4.28
CA LYS A 32 1.35 -11.65 -3.54
C LYS A 32 2.16 -10.41 -3.17
N ALA A 33 2.68 -10.37 -1.96
CA ALA A 33 3.58 -9.29 -1.58
C ALA A 33 4.92 -9.45 -2.29
N VAL A 34 5.27 -8.46 -3.10
CA VAL A 34 6.59 -8.38 -3.76
C VAL A 34 7.56 -7.55 -2.93
N SER A 35 7.04 -6.65 -2.10
CA SER A 35 7.82 -5.85 -1.17
C SER A 35 6.91 -5.43 -0.01
N ALA A 36 7.44 -5.42 1.20
CA ALA A 36 6.81 -4.75 2.33
C ALA A 36 7.88 -4.09 3.18
N SER A 37 7.53 -2.99 3.82
CA SER A 37 8.37 -2.28 4.78
C SER A 37 7.52 -1.98 6.01
N HIS A 38 8.06 -2.31 7.18
CA HIS A 38 7.41 -2.12 8.47
C HIS A 38 8.33 -1.29 9.37
N HIS A 39 7.84 -0.16 9.88
CA HIS A 39 8.65 0.81 10.65
C HIS A 39 9.94 1.23 9.91
N GLY A 40 9.86 1.40 8.58
CA GLY A 40 11.00 1.74 7.73
C GLY A 40 12.00 0.60 7.51
N LYS A 41 11.73 -0.61 8.01
CA LYS A 41 12.55 -1.81 7.78
C LYS A 41 11.88 -2.70 6.74
N ALA A 42 12.63 -3.06 5.70
CA ALA A 42 12.16 -4.03 4.71
C ALA A 42 11.86 -5.37 5.38
N VAL A 43 10.69 -5.93 5.06
CA VAL A 43 10.29 -7.27 5.47
C VAL A 43 11.13 -8.28 4.67
N PRO A 44 11.71 -9.31 5.32
CA PRO A 44 12.53 -10.32 4.64
C PRO A 44 11.77 -11.07 3.54
N ALA A 45 12.46 -11.45 2.48
CA ALA A 45 11.88 -12.18 1.35
C ALA A 45 11.21 -13.50 1.76
N ASP A 46 11.76 -14.22 2.75
CA ASP A 46 11.16 -15.44 3.29
C ASP A 46 9.78 -15.22 3.92
N VAL A 47 9.56 -14.04 4.51
CA VAL A 47 8.26 -13.66 5.08
C VAL A 47 7.32 -13.21 3.97
N LEU A 48 7.82 -12.42 3.00
CA LEU A 48 7.07 -11.96 1.83
C LEU A 48 6.59 -13.12 0.96
N ALA A 49 7.40 -14.16 0.78
CA ALA A 49 7.04 -15.34 -0.01
C ALA A 49 5.84 -16.09 0.58
N GLY A 50 5.66 -16.01 1.90
CA GLY A 50 4.50 -16.53 2.60
C GLY A 50 3.35 -15.52 2.77
N PHE A 51 3.47 -14.31 2.22
CA PHE A 51 2.48 -13.24 2.34
C PHE A 51 1.64 -13.14 1.06
N ALA A 52 0.36 -13.42 1.19
CA ALA A 52 -0.64 -13.22 0.17
C ALA A 52 -1.74 -12.30 0.70
N ALA A 53 -2.42 -11.59 -0.20
CA ALA A 53 -3.56 -10.77 0.12
C ALA A 53 -4.67 -11.09 -0.87
N LYS A 54 -5.88 -11.31 -0.37
CA LYS A 54 -7.08 -11.51 -1.20
C LYS A 54 -8.04 -10.39 -0.90
N ILE A 55 -8.45 -9.64 -1.92
CA ILE A 55 -9.40 -8.54 -1.80
C ILE A 55 -10.68 -8.94 -2.54
N GLU A 56 -11.80 -8.90 -1.84
CA GLU A 56 -13.12 -9.20 -2.35
C GLU A 56 -14.09 -8.09 -1.90
N LYS A 57 -14.35 -7.11 -2.78
CA LYS A 57 -15.19 -5.94 -2.46
C LYS A 57 -14.64 -5.17 -1.26
N ASP A 58 -15.33 -5.19 -0.12
CA ASP A 58 -14.93 -4.57 1.14
C ASP A 58 -14.25 -5.53 2.13
N ASP A 59 -14.03 -6.79 1.74
CA ASP A 59 -13.32 -7.78 2.54
C ASP A 59 -11.90 -7.98 2.01
N LEU A 60 -10.93 -7.99 2.92
CA LEU A 60 -9.51 -8.17 2.66
C LEU A 60 -8.99 -9.27 3.58
N THR A 61 -8.45 -10.33 3.02
CA THR A 61 -7.85 -11.42 3.78
C THR A 61 -6.35 -11.43 3.53
N PHE A 62 -5.56 -11.15 4.57
CA PHE A 62 -4.12 -11.33 4.53
C PHE A 62 -3.76 -12.75 4.95
N SER A 63 -3.10 -13.50 4.08
CA SER A 63 -2.56 -14.81 4.43
C SER A 63 -1.06 -14.68 4.68
N VAL A 64 -0.60 -15.02 5.90
CA VAL A 64 0.82 -14.95 6.27
C VAL A 64 1.24 -16.31 6.81
N LYS A 65 2.16 -16.99 6.11
CA LYS A 65 2.65 -18.33 6.45
C LYS A 65 1.51 -19.34 6.70
N GLY A 66 0.43 -19.25 5.91
CA GLY A 66 -0.73 -20.13 6.00
C GLY A 66 -1.73 -19.79 7.11
N LYS A 67 -1.62 -18.61 7.73
CA LYS A 67 -2.64 -18.05 8.62
C LYS A 67 -3.37 -16.92 7.93
N ASP A 68 -4.69 -17.00 7.90
CA ASP A 68 -5.55 -16.00 7.29
C ASP A 68 -6.03 -14.99 8.35
N TYR A 69 -5.88 -13.72 8.01
CA TYR A 69 -6.24 -12.57 8.83
C TYR A 69 -7.28 -11.75 8.05
N PRO A 70 -8.58 -11.96 8.30
CA PRO A 70 -9.62 -11.18 7.68
C PRO A 70 -9.63 -9.76 8.25
N ALA A 71 -9.80 -8.80 7.36
CA ALA A 71 -9.90 -7.37 7.62
C ALA A 71 -10.94 -6.78 6.68
N LYS A 72 -11.65 -5.75 7.14
CA LYS A 72 -12.48 -4.92 6.27
C LYS A 72 -11.66 -3.81 5.67
N LEU A 73 -11.88 -3.58 4.38
CA LEU A 73 -11.27 -2.54 3.60
C LEU A 73 -12.34 -1.53 3.21
N LYS A 74 -12.12 -0.26 3.58
CA LYS A 74 -12.98 0.85 3.20
C LYS A 74 -12.18 1.83 2.36
N LEU A 75 -12.51 1.89 1.07
CA LEU A 75 -11.86 2.76 0.10
C LEU A 75 -12.64 4.06 -0.08
N ASP A 76 -11.94 5.18 -0.01
CA ASP A 76 -12.43 6.50 -0.40
C ASP A 76 -11.56 7.05 -1.54
N ALA A 77 -12.00 6.79 -2.77
CA ALA A 77 -11.36 7.22 -3.99
C ALA A 77 -11.58 8.72 -4.31
N LYS A 78 -12.29 9.48 -3.45
CA LYS A 78 -12.49 10.92 -3.67
C LYS A 78 -11.23 11.74 -3.36
N SER A 79 -10.30 11.17 -2.61
CA SER A 79 -9.02 11.79 -2.26
C SER A 79 -7.91 11.27 -3.16
N THR A 80 -6.87 12.08 -3.39
CA THR A 80 -5.69 11.66 -4.14
C THR A 80 -4.45 11.92 -3.28
N PRO A 81 -3.71 10.87 -2.86
CA PRO A 81 -3.94 9.44 -3.10
C PRO A 81 -5.25 8.91 -2.47
N ALA A 82 -5.78 7.79 -3.00
CA ALA A 82 -7.02 7.22 -2.51
C ALA A 82 -6.87 6.79 -1.05
N HIS A 83 -7.82 7.19 -0.22
CA HIS A 83 -7.81 6.90 1.19
C HIS A 83 -8.31 5.47 1.43
N LEU A 84 -7.64 4.75 2.32
CA LEU A 84 -7.98 3.38 2.68
C LEU A 84 -8.05 3.23 4.19
N ASP A 85 -9.13 2.71 4.71
CA ASP A 85 -9.20 2.31 6.11
C ASP A 85 -9.26 0.78 6.20
N LEU A 86 -8.33 0.21 6.96
CA LEU A 86 -8.24 -1.23 7.19
C LEU A 86 -8.71 -1.53 8.61
N ALA A 87 -9.73 -2.37 8.76
CA ALA A 87 -10.27 -2.75 10.05
C ALA A 87 -10.14 -4.27 10.24
N PRO A 88 -9.13 -4.78 10.95
CA PRO A 88 -8.99 -6.21 11.21
C PRO A 88 -10.25 -6.75 11.90
N GLN A 89 -10.76 -7.87 11.40
CA GLN A 89 -11.90 -8.57 12.00
C GLN A 89 -11.47 -9.68 12.95
N ASP A 90 -10.19 -10.05 12.91
CA ASP A 90 -9.57 -11.07 13.76
C ASP A 90 -8.16 -10.64 14.19
N GLY A 91 -7.60 -11.33 15.18
CA GLY A 91 -6.29 -11.07 15.75
C GLY A 91 -6.29 -10.11 16.95
N PRO A 92 -5.09 -9.79 17.47
CA PRO A 92 -4.92 -8.89 18.62
C PRO A 92 -5.43 -7.47 18.35
N ASP A 93 -5.49 -7.07 17.07
CA ASP A 93 -5.92 -5.74 16.63
C ASP A 93 -7.37 -5.70 16.13
N LYS A 94 -8.16 -6.74 16.43
CA LYS A 94 -9.57 -6.82 16.05
C LYS A 94 -10.35 -5.59 16.52
N GLY A 95 -11.06 -4.96 15.59
CA GLY A 95 -11.89 -3.77 15.85
C GLY A 95 -11.12 -2.45 15.85
N ARG A 96 -9.80 -2.46 15.65
CA ARG A 96 -9.04 -1.24 15.37
C ARG A 96 -9.27 -0.83 13.92
N THR A 97 -9.15 0.47 13.65
CA THR A 97 -9.14 1.00 12.28
C THR A 97 -7.76 1.57 12.02
N PHE A 98 -7.11 1.08 10.98
CA PHE A 98 -5.81 1.50 10.52
C PHE A 98 -5.98 2.42 9.32
N PRO A 99 -5.79 3.73 9.50
CA PRO A 99 -5.90 4.67 8.41
C PRO A 99 -4.69 4.53 7.49
N GLY A 100 -4.97 4.58 6.21
CA GLY A 100 -3.98 4.38 5.17
C GLY A 100 -4.38 5.04 3.86
N ILE A 101 -3.54 4.82 2.88
CA ILE A 101 -3.68 5.25 1.51
C ILE A 101 -3.35 4.07 0.60
N VAL A 102 -3.94 4.08 -0.58
CA VAL A 102 -3.74 3.06 -1.60
C VAL A 102 -3.61 3.70 -2.97
N ARG A 103 -2.80 3.06 -3.81
CA ARG A 103 -2.73 3.37 -5.24
C ARG A 103 -2.57 2.10 -6.04
N LEU A 104 -3.07 2.13 -7.27
CA LEU A 104 -2.79 1.12 -8.28
C LEU A 104 -1.75 1.70 -9.22
N GLU A 105 -0.63 1.00 -9.43
CA GLU A 105 0.45 1.43 -10.31
C GLU A 105 0.81 0.26 -11.24
N LYS A 106 0.47 0.36 -12.53
CA LYS A 106 0.79 -0.67 -13.55
C LYS A 106 0.36 -2.10 -13.16
N GLY A 107 -0.77 -2.24 -12.49
CA GLY A 107 -1.29 -3.54 -12.01
C GLY A 107 -0.72 -4.03 -10.67
N GLU A 108 0.07 -3.19 -10.00
CA GLU A 108 0.53 -3.42 -8.63
C GLU A 108 -0.26 -2.53 -7.66
N VAL A 109 -0.72 -3.11 -6.56
CA VAL A 109 -1.41 -2.38 -5.50
C VAL A 109 -0.38 -1.99 -4.46
N VAL A 110 -0.24 -0.70 -4.21
CA VAL A 110 0.63 -0.18 -3.16
C VAL A 110 -0.25 0.36 -2.04
N LEU A 111 -0.09 -0.22 -0.86
CA LEU A 111 -0.79 0.14 0.36
C LEU A 111 0.21 0.83 1.29
N ALA A 112 -0.18 1.93 1.93
CA ALA A 112 0.56 2.50 3.05
C ALA A 112 -0.42 2.79 4.18
N PHE A 113 -0.21 2.23 5.35
CA PHE A 113 -1.11 2.41 6.49
C PHE A 113 -0.33 2.50 7.80
N THR A 114 -0.96 3.07 8.82
CA THR A 114 -0.38 3.30 10.14
C THR A 114 -1.22 2.60 11.20
N GLU A 115 -0.57 2.15 12.28
CA GLU A 115 -1.25 1.44 13.36
C GLU A 115 -1.74 2.38 14.48
N THR A 116 -0.98 3.45 14.71
CA THR A 116 -1.13 4.36 15.86
C THR A 116 -0.98 5.84 15.49
N ALA A 117 -0.57 6.13 14.25
CA ALA A 117 -0.30 7.48 13.76
C ALA A 117 -1.37 7.97 12.78
N ASP A 118 -1.32 9.26 12.45
CA ASP A 118 -2.16 9.85 11.40
C ASP A 118 -1.97 9.18 10.04
N ARG A 119 -2.99 9.28 9.18
CA ARG A 119 -2.95 8.73 7.82
C ARG A 119 -1.70 9.22 7.08
N PRO A 120 -0.90 8.31 6.50
CA PRO A 120 0.29 8.72 5.76
C PRO A 120 -0.09 9.58 4.56
N ALA A 121 0.68 10.65 4.32
CA ALA A 121 0.47 11.55 3.18
C ALA A 121 0.99 10.95 1.86
N ASP A 122 1.95 10.02 1.96
CA ASP A 122 2.62 9.39 0.83
C ASP A 122 3.12 7.96 1.16
N PHE A 123 3.68 7.30 0.15
CA PHE A 123 4.11 5.89 0.22
C PHE A 123 5.61 5.72 0.55
N ALA A 124 6.30 6.75 1.05
CA ALA A 124 7.72 6.67 1.39
C ALA A 124 8.00 5.76 2.61
N GLY A 125 6.97 5.44 3.40
CA GLY A 125 7.11 4.70 4.64
C GLY A 125 7.69 5.56 5.76
N GLY A 126 7.95 4.95 6.91
CA GLY A 126 8.39 5.71 8.08
C GLY A 126 8.36 4.89 9.35
N LYS A 127 8.66 5.53 10.48
CA LYS A 127 8.77 4.87 11.77
C LYS A 127 7.46 4.26 12.25
N ASP A 128 6.30 4.71 11.75
CA ASP A 128 4.97 4.21 12.13
C ASP A 128 4.11 3.82 10.90
N VAL A 129 4.73 3.80 9.71
CA VAL A 129 4.06 3.53 8.44
C VAL A 129 4.49 2.16 7.93
N MET A 130 3.51 1.30 7.69
CA MET A 130 3.66 0.05 6.96
C MET A 130 3.35 0.30 5.49
N VAL A 131 4.31 0.00 4.61
CA VAL A 131 4.12 0.09 3.15
C VAL A 131 4.19 -1.31 2.57
N VAL A 132 3.15 -1.74 1.86
CA VAL A 132 3.08 -3.06 1.23
C VAL A 132 2.82 -2.90 -0.25
N ARG A 133 3.69 -3.49 -1.06
CA ARG A 133 3.53 -3.60 -2.51
C ARG A 133 3.07 -5.01 -2.84
N LEU A 134 1.88 -5.07 -3.41
CA LEU A 134 1.17 -6.27 -3.76
C LEU A 134 1.11 -6.37 -5.28
N LYS A 135 1.65 -7.45 -5.83
CA LYS A 135 1.49 -7.77 -7.25
C LYS A 135 0.35 -8.75 -7.40
N ARG A 136 -0.56 -8.49 -8.34
CA ARG A 136 -1.68 -9.39 -8.62
C ARG A 136 -1.13 -10.78 -8.97
N ASP A 137 -1.57 -11.80 -8.24
CA ASP A 137 -1.16 -13.19 -8.45
C ASP A 137 -2.01 -13.77 -9.58
N GLY A 138 -1.61 -13.49 -10.82
CA GLY A 138 -2.12 -14.17 -12.01
C GLY A 138 -3.64 -14.20 -12.13
N GLY A 139 -4.28 -13.03 -12.23
CA GLY A 139 -5.50 -12.97 -13.04
C GLY A 139 -5.09 -13.20 -14.48
N LYS A 140 -5.61 -14.27 -15.10
CA LYS A 140 -5.47 -14.57 -16.53
C LYS A 140 -5.49 -13.32 -17.42
#